data_AF-A0A7R7RK66-F1
#
_entry.id   AF-A0A7R7RK66-F1
#
_cell.length_a   1.000
_cell.length_b   1.000
_cell.length_c   1.000
_cell.angle_alpha   90.00
_cell.angle_beta   90.00
_cell.angle_gamma   90.00
#
_symmetry.space_group_name_H-M   'P 1'
#
loop_
_entity.id
_entity.type
_entity.pdbx_description
1 polymer ?
#
loop_
_entity_poly.entity_id
_entity_poly.type
_entity_poly.pdbx_seq_one_letter_code
_entity_poly.pdbx_strand_id
1 'polypeptide(L)'
;MTTNDTENQQDSTGNDRQRGSREAANYRRRLRDTEAERDAANGLAERRLNAMISAAIQAAGIPAKAWEASAHDTADLLDEDGLPDPAKLADAIAATATDFGLNHQQQRMAPNPQQGSSNGGGTPAAKSWGSALKGS
;
A
#
# COMPACT_ATOMS: atom_id res chain seq x y z
N MET A 1 37.17 -43.05 67.54
CA MET A 1 37.31 -43.14 66.07
C MET A 1 35.90 -43.16 65.49
N THR A 2 35.26 -42.00 65.33
CA THR A 2 34.03 -41.87 64.53
C THR A 2 33.96 -40.45 64.01
N THR A 3 34.31 -40.23 62.75
CA THR A 3 34.17 -38.96 62.04
C THR A 3 32.74 -38.85 61.50
N ASN A 4 32.20 -37.64 61.63
CA ASN A 4 30.86 -37.24 61.25
C ASN A 4 30.80 -37.00 59.73
N ASP A 5 30.30 -37.97 58.96
CA ASP A 5 30.14 -37.87 57.49
C ASP A 5 28.66 -37.74 57.12
N THR A 6 27.98 -36.64 57.49
CA THR A 6 26.56 -36.45 57.13
C THR A 6 26.14 -35.02 56.78
N GLU A 7 27.06 -34.12 56.48
CA GLU A 7 26.71 -32.74 56.11
C GLU A 7 27.28 -32.34 54.73
N ASN A 8 26.77 -32.91 53.62
CA ASN A 8 26.97 -32.26 52.31
C ASN A 8 26.04 -32.68 51.15
N GLN A 9 24.80 -33.15 51.38
CA GLN A 9 23.94 -33.61 50.27
C GLN A 9 22.69 -32.75 49.98
N GLN A 10 22.40 -31.69 50.76
CA GLN A 10 21.15 -30.93 50.58
C GLN A 10 21.25 -29.70 49.65
N ASP A 11 22.45 -29.22 49.32
CA ASP A 11 22.59 -27.93 48.61
C ASP A 11 22.55 -28.05 47.07
N SER A 12 22.82 -29.24 46.51
CA SER A 12 22.85 -29.43 45.05
C SER A 12 21.45 -29.44 44.41
N THR A 13 20.43 -29.96 45.08
CA THR A 13 19.10 -30.17 44.47
C THR A 13 18.23 -28.92 44.43
N GLY A 14 18.48 -27.94 45.31
CA GLY A 14 17.78 -26.66 45.31
C GLY A 14 18.18 -25.74 44.16
N ASN A 15 19.48 -25.73 43.84
CA ASN A 15 20.05 -24.87 42.79
C ASN A 15 19.58 -25.28 41.38
N ASP A 16 19.49 -26.58 41.09
CA ASP A 16 19.03 -27.10 39.80
C ASP A 16 17.55 -26.80 39.53
N ARG A 17 16.68 -26.89 40.54
CA ARG A 17 15.26 -26.53 40.40
C ARG A 17 15.06 -25.03 40.17
N GLN A 18 15.82 -24.20 40.88
CA GLN A 18 15.80 -22.75 40.71
C GLN A 18 16.26 -22.36 39.30
N ARG A 19 17.31 -23.02 38.79
CA ARG A 19 17.85 -22.84 37.45
C ARG A 19 16.86 -23.27 36.37
N GLY A 20 16.25 -24.45 36.50
CA GLY A 20 15.22 -24.93 35.57
C GLY A 20 13.99 -24.04 35.51
N SER A 21 13.52 -23.53 36.65
CA SER A 21 12.40 -22.57 36.71
C SER A 21 12.75 -21.25 36.00
N ARG A 22 13.98 -20.75 36.19
CA ARG A 22 14.48 -19.53 35.55
C ARG A 22 14.62 -19.71 34.04
N GLU A 23 15.16 -20.84 33.60
CA GLU A 23 15.27 -21.19 32.18
C GLU A 23 13.88 -21.31 31.53
N ALA A 24 12.92 -21.98 32.18
CA ALA A 24 11.55 -22.08 31.70
C ALA A 24 10.83 -20.71 31.65
N ALA A 25 11.12 -19.81 32.58
CA ALA A 25 10.60 -18.43 32.52
C ALA A 25 11.20 -17.64 31.35
N ASN A 26 12.51 -17.78 31.12
CA ASN A 26 13.21 -17.16 29.99
C ASN A 26 12.69 -17.68 28.64
N TYR A 27 12.46 -18.99 28.50
CA TYR A 27 11.88 -19.56 27.29
C TYR A 27 10.46 -19.04 27.01
N ARG A 28 9.60 -18.96 28.04
CA ARG A 28 8.25 -18.38 27.90
C ARG A 28 8.29 -16.91 27.50
N ARG A 29 9.25 -16.15 28.02
CA ARG A 29 9.44 -14.76 27.61
C ARG A 29 9.88 -14.68 26.15
N ARG A 30 10.91 -15.44 25.78
CA ARG A 30 11.44 -15.47 24.42
C ARG A 30 10.38 -15.88 23.40
N LEU A 31 9.53 -16.86 23.73
CA LEU A 31 8.44 -17.27 22.87
C LEU A 31 7.46 -16.12 22.62
N ARG A 32 7.03 -15.42 23.67
CA ARG A 32 6.13 -14.25 23.52
C ARG A 32 6.78 -13.12 22.74
N ASP A 33 8.06 -12.85 22.99
CA ASP A 33 8.81 -11.83 22.26
C ASP A 33 8.85 -12.18 20.76
N THR A 34 9.11 -13.46 20.42
CA THR A 34 9.09 -13.93 19.02
C THR A 34 7.70 -13.90 18.39
N GLU A 35 6.64 -14.26 19.12
CA GLU A 35 5.27 -14.15 18.63
C GLU A 35 4.89 -12.68 18.37
N ALA A 36 5.26 -11.77 19.27
CA ALA A 36 5.05 -10.33 19.09
C ALA A 36 5.84 -9.78 17.88
N GLU A 37 7.08 -10.21 17.69
CA GLU A 37 7.89 -9.84 16.52
C GLU A 37 7.26 -10.33 15.22
N ARG A 38 6.78 -11.58 15.18
CA ARG A 38 6.07 -12.14 14.03
C ARG A 38 4.82 -11.33 13.71
N ASP A 39 4.00 -11.06 14.71
CA ASP A 39 2.74 -10.32 14.52
C ASP A 39 3.01 -8.88 14.05
N ALA A 40 4.07 -8.23 14.59
CA ALA A 40 4.51 -6.92 14.14
C ALA A 40 5.01 -6.94 12.67
N ALA A 41 5.75 -7.98 12.28
CA ALA A 41 6.23 -8.16 10.91
C ALA A 41 5.07 -8.39 9.93
N ASN A 42 4.12 -9.25 10.29
CA ASN A 42 2.91 -9.50 9.50
C ASN A 42 2.09 -8.21 9.32
N GLY A 43 1.84 -7.49 10.41
CA GLY A 43 1.12 -6.21 10.33
C GLY A 43 1.86 -5.15 9.50
N LEU A 44 3.19 -5.18 9.45
CA LEU A 44 3.96 -4.30 8.55
C LEU A 44 3.82 -4.73 7.09
N ALA A 45 3.89 -6.03 6.80
CA ALA A 45 3.72 -6.55 5.45
C ALA A 45 2.34 -6.20 4.89
N GLU A 46 1.27 -6.42 5.66
CA GLU A 46 -0.11 -6.05 5.28
C GLU A 46 -0.24 -4.55 4.98
N ARG A 47 0.32 -3.68 5.83
CA ARG A 47 0.30 -2.22 5.59
C ARG A 47 1.03 -1.83 4.30
N ARG A 48 2.16 -2.48 4.00
CA ARG A 48 2.94 -2.21 2.79
C ARG A 48 2.19 -2.67 1.54
N LEU A 49 1.60 -3.86 1.59
CA LEU A 49 0.80 -4.43 0.52
C LEU A 49 -0.42 -3.55 0.20
N ASN A 50 -1.17 -3.15 1.24
CA ASN A 50 -2.30 -2.23 1.09
C ASN A 50 -1.87 -0.87 0.50
N ALA A 51 -0.70 -0.35 0.89
CA ALA A 51 -0.18 0.89 0.33
C ALA A 51 0.20 0.75 -1.16
N MET A 52 0.77 -0.39 -1.57
CA MET A 52 1.11 -0.67 -2.98
C MET A 52 -0.15 -0.77 -3.83
N ILE A 53 -1.14 -1.54 -3.38
CA ILE A 53 -2.43 -1.70 -4.06
C ILE A 53 -3.13 -0.34 -4.17
N SER A 54 -3.22 0.41 -3.07
CA SER A 54 -3.82 1.76 -3.06
C SER A 54 -3.13 2.72 -4.03
N ALA A 55 -1.80 2.70 -4.09
CA ALA A 55 -1.04 3.52 -5.03
C ALA A 55 -1.34 3.16 -6.49
N ALA A 56 -1.47 1.87 -6.82
CA ALA A 56 -1.82 1.41 -8.17
C ALA A 56 -3.25 1.83 -8.56
N ILE A 57 -4.21 1.67 -7.65
CA ILE A 57 -5.61 2.09 -7.85
C ILE A 57 -5.70 3.60 -8.10
N GLN A 58 -4.99 4.40 -7.29
CA GLN A 58 -4.91 5.86 -7.44
C GLN A 58 -4.26 6.24 -8.77
N ALA A 59 -3.17 5.57 -9.16
CA ALA A 59 -2.51 5.80 -10.45
C ALA A 59 -3.43 5.49 -11.65
N ALA A 60 -4.32 4.49 -11.51
CA ALA A 60 -5.35 4.18 -12.48
C ALA A 60 -6.56 5.14 -12.46
N GLY A 61 -6.58 6.11 -11.54
CA GLY A 61 -7.66 7.09 -11.43
C GLY A 61 -8.96 6.54 -10.86
N ILE A 62 -8.92 5.37 -10.22
CA ILE A 62 -10.10 4.76 -9.60
C ILE A 62 -10.36 5.42 -8.24
N PRO A 63 -11.57 5.94 -7.97
CA PRO A 63 -11.93 6.46 -6.66
C PRO A 63 -11.90 5.34 -5.61
N ALA A 64 -11.31 5.61 -4.43
CA ALA A 64 -11.22 4.64 -3.34
C ALA A 64 -12.58 4.03 -2.97
N LYS A 65 -13.65 4.84 -2.95
CA LYS A 65 -15.01 4.38 -2.66
C LYS A 65 -15.55 3.37 -3.70
N ALA A 66 -15.17 3.51 -4.97
CA ALA A 66 -15.58 2.56 -6.00
C ALA A 66 -14.83 1.23 -5.84
N TRP A 67 -13.54 1.30 -5.49
CA TRP A 67 -12.74 0.12 -5.19
C TRP A 67 -13.21 -0.63 -3.93
N GLU A 68 -13.52 0.09 -2.84
CA GLU A 68 -14.06 -0.53 -1.63
C GLU A 68 -15.41 -1.21 -1.88
N ALA A 69 -16.22 -0.65 -2.77
CA ALA A 69 -17.53 -1.18 -3.11
C ALA A 69 -17.50 -2.39 -4.06
N SER A 70 -16.42 -2.58 -4.84
CA SER A 70 -16.25 -3.79 -5.67
C SER A 70 -15.82 -5.01 -4.84
N ALA A 71 -15.42 -4.83 -3.59
CA ALA A 71 -15.17 -5.89 -2.62
C ALA A 71 -14.22 -7.00 -3.11
N HIS A 72 -13.16 -6.62 -3.85
CA HIS A 72 -12.13 -7.56 -4.29
C HIS A 72 -11.45 -8.25 -3.11
N ASP A 73 -11.28 -9.56 -3.21
CA ASP A 73 -10.43 -10.29 -2.26
C ASP A 73 -8.96 -9.94 -2.53
N THR A 74 -8.25 -9.55 -1.47
CA THR A 74 -6.83 -9.20 -1.59
C THR A 74 -6.00 -10.41 -2.02
N ALA A 75 -6.36 -11.62 -1.59
CA ALA A 75 -5.63 -12.85 -1.94
C ALA A 75 -5.64 -13.12 -3.45
N ASP A 76 -6.74 -12.79 -4.13
CA ASP A 76 -6.88 -12.96 -5.58
C ASP A 76 -6.04 -11.95 -6.38
N LEU A 77 -5.54 -10.89 -5.73
CA LEU A 77 -4.71 -9.87 -6.37
C LEU A 77 -3.22 -10.13 -6.24
N LEU A 78 -2.83 -11.21 -5.55
CA LEU A 78 -1.43 -11.52 -5.28
C LEU A 78 -0.89 -12.63 -6.20
N ASP A 79 0.41 -12.62 -6.39
CA ASP A 79 1.16 -13.70 -7.00
C ASP A 79 1.51 -14.80 -5.97
N GLU A 80 2.28 -15.79 -6.40
CA GLU A 80 2.73 -16.90 -5.56
C GLU A 80 3.70 -16.48 -4.44
N ASP A 81 4.35 -15.32 -4.58
CA ASP A 81 5.26 -14.75 -3.60
C ASP A 81 4.52 -13.84 -2.58
N GLY A 82 3.21 -13.66 -2.75
CA GLY A 82 2.39 -12.77 -1.92
C GLY A 82 2.59 -11.29 -2.23
N LEU A 83 3.13 -10.96 -3.40
CA LEU A 83 3.26 -9.61 -3.91
C LEU A 83 2.08 -9.29 -4.84
N PRO A 84 1.72 -8.00 -5.04
CA PRO A 84 0.67 -7.64 -5.97
C PRO A 84 0.99 -8.12 -7.40
N ASP A 85 0.13 -8.97 -7.95
CA ASP A 85 0.22 -9.41 -9.34
C ASP A 85 -0.30 -8.30 -10.27
N PRO A 86 0.54 -7.76 -11.17
CA PRO A 86 0.16 -6.63 -12.01
C PRO A 86 -0.96 -6.97 -13.00
N ALA A 87 -1.05 -8.21 -13.48
CA ALA A 87 -2.08 -8.61 -14.43
C ALA A 87 -3.43 -8.72 -13.73
N LYS A 88 -3.48 -9.43 -12.59
CA LYS A 88 -4.72 -9.57 -11.80
C LYS A 88 -5.20 -8.22 -11.27
N LEU A 89 -4.28 -7.37 -10.84
CA LEU A 89 -4.62 -6.02 -10.38
C LEU A 89 -5.16 -5.15 -11.51
N ALA A 90 -4.58 -5.22 -12.71
CA ALA A 90 -5.11 -4.51 -13.89
C ALA A 90 -6.52 -4.99 -14.27
N ASP A 91 -6.76 -6.29 -14.24
CA ASP A 91 -8.07 -6.87 -14.53
C ASP A 91 -9.12 -6.44 -13.48
N ALA A 92 -8.77 -6.47 -12.20
CA ALA A 92 -9.65 -6.01 -11.11
C ALA A 92 -9.96 -4.51 -11.20
N ILE A 93 -8.97 -3.69 -11.57
CA ILE A 93 -9.14 -2.26 -11.83
C ILE A 93 -10.09 -2.05 -13.02
N ALA A 94 -9.91 -2.77 -14.12
CA ALA A 94 -10.77 -2.68 -15.30
C ALA A 94 -12.20 -3.14 -15.01
N ALA A 95 -12.39 -4.20 -14.24
CA ALA A 95 -13.69 -4.67 -13.79
C ALA A 95 -14.39 -3.58 -12.95
N THR A 96 -13.69 -3.03 -11.95
CA THR A 96 -14.21 -1.93 -11.12
C THR A 96 -14.59 -0.71 -11.97
N ALA A 97 -13.74 -0.34 -12.92
CA ALA A 97 -13.99 0.78 -13.80
C ALA A 97 -15.22 0.54 -14.70
N THR A 98 -15.47 -0.70 -15.10
CA THR A 98 -16.64 -1.09 -15.89
C THR A 98 -17.91 -1.07 -15.05
N ASP A 99 -17.89 -1.68 -13.87
CA ASP A 99 -19.05 -1.80 -12.97
C ASP A 99 -19.57 -0.42 -12.52
N PHE A 100 -18.65 0.51 -12.26
CA PHE A 100 -18.97 1.86 -11.83
C PHE A 100 -19.04 2.88 -12.97
N GLY A 101 -18.88 2.45 -14.23
CA GLY A 101 -18.90 3.34 -15.39
C GLY A 101 -17.83 4.43 -15.32
N LEU A 102 -16.63 4.12 -14.83
CA LEU A 102 -15.48 5.02 -14.78
C LEU A 102 -14.68 5.02 -16.09
N ASN A 103 -14.98 4.10 -17.01
CA ASN A 103 -14.38 4.00 -18.35
C ASN A 103 -14.69 5.19 -19.27
N HIS A 104 -15.55 6.12 -18.85
CA HIS A 104 -15.81 7.33 -19.59
C HIS A 104 -14.56 8.21 -19.53
N GLN A 105 -13.64 7.99 -20.47
CA GLN A 105 -12.72 9.03 -20.92
C GLN A 105 -13.52 10.31 -20.91
N GLN A 106 -13.08 11.29 -20.10
CA GLN A 106 -13.64 12.63 -20.18
C GLN A 106 -13.49 13.01 -21.65
N GLN A 107 -14.59 12.87 -22.39
CA GLN A 107 -14.72 13.44 -23.70
C GLN A 107 -14.49 14.90 -23.43
N ARG A 108 -13.25 15.36 -23.64
CA ARG A 108 -12.94 16.78 -23.59
C ARG A 108 -13.89 17.33 -24.62
N MET A 109 -14.98 17.92 -24.16
CA MET A 109 -16.00 18.48 -25.01
C MET A 109 -15.21 19.42 -25.91
N ALA A 110 -15.01 18.99 -27.16
CA ALA A 110 -14.17 19.74 -28.06
C ALA A 110 -14.80 21.14 -28.12
N PRO A 111 -14.03 22.22 -27.91
CA PRO A 111 -14.57 23.56 -28.01
C PRO A 111 -15.32 23.65 -29.33
N ASN A 112 -16.59 24.05 -29.29
CA ASN A 112 -17.38 24.16 -30.51
C ASN A 112 -16.69 25.19 -31.42
N PRO A 113 -16.16 24.83 -32.60
CA PRO A 113 -15.42 25.76 -33.45
C PRO A 113 -16.29 26.93 -33.95
N GLN A 114 -17.62 26.86 -33.82
CA GLN A 114 -18.53 27.97 -34.10
C GLN A 114 -18.62 28.99 -32.95
N GLN A 115 -18.21 28.64 -31.72
CA GLN A 115 -18.11 29.60 -30.61
C GLN A 115 -16.87 30.47 -30.80
N GLY A 116 -16.99 31.52 -31.61
CA GLY A 116 -15.92 32.45 -31.97
C GLY A 116 -15.79 32.69 -33.47
N SER A 117 -16.45 31.88 -34.30
CA SER A 117 -16.56 32.15 -35.73
C SER A 117 -17.69 33.16 -35.94
N SER A 118 -17.33 34.44 -36.03
CA SER A 118 -18.25 35.44 -36.56
C SER A 118 -18.47 35.13 -38.04
N ASN A 119 -19.58 34.47 -38.36
CA ASN A 119 -20.11 34.43 -39.72
C ASN A 119 -20.55 35.86 -40.11
N GLY A 120 -19.62 36.66 -40.63
CA GLY A 120 -19.89 37.99 -41.19
C GLY A 120 -18.99 39.08 -40.64
N GLY A 121 -18.16 39.65 -41.52
CA GLY A 121 -17.39 40.87 -41.27
C GLY A 121 -15.89 40.63 -41.27
N GLY A 122 -15.22 41.09 -42.33
CA GLY A 122 -13.80 40.85 -42.59
C GLY A 122 -12.88 41.24 -41.43
N THR A 123 -11.79 40.48 -41.28
CA THR A 123 -10.64 40.85 -40.46
C THR A 123 -10.16 42.26 -40.83
N PRO A 124 -10.26 43.28 -39.95
CA PRO A 124 -9.54 44.51 -40.20
C PRO A 124 -8.06 44.17 -40.17
N ALA A 125 -7.32 44.59 -41.20
CA ALA A 125 -5.88 44.37 -41.30
C ALA A 125 -5.22 44.85 -40.00
N ALA A 126 -4.73 43.90 -39.19
CA ALA A 126 -4.06 44.21 -37.95
C ALA A 126 -2.78 44.97 -38.30
N LYS A 127 -2.70 46.25 -37.88
CA LYS A 127 -1.44 47.00 -37.90
C LYS A 127 -0.47 46.25 -37.00
N SER A 128 0.49 45.55 -37.61
CA SER A 128 1.50 44.83 -36.87
C SER A 128 2.51 45.82 -36.30
N TRP A 129 3.03 45.52 -35.12
CA TRP A 129 4.06 46.30 -34.43
C TRP A 129 5.30 46.57 -35.29
N GLY A 130 5.55 45.75 -36.32
CA GLY A 130 6.62 45.97 -37.30
C GLY A 130 6.44 47.23 -38.15
N SER A 131 5.22 47.71 -38.36
CA SER A 131 4.97 48.98 -39.07
C SER A 131 5.26 50.23 -38.23
N ALA A 132 5.33 50.10 -36.91
CA ALA A 132 5.63 51.23 -36.02
C ALA A 132 7.13 51.53 -35.89
N LEU A 133 8.00 50.53 -36.12
CA LEU A 133 9.46 50.68 -35.94
C LEU A 133 10.21 51.14 -37.20
N LYS A 134 9.56 51.12 -38.37
CA LYS A 134 10.17 51.46 -39.67
C LYS A 134 9.92 52.90 -40.12
N GLY A 135 9.26 53.70 -39.27
CA GLY A 135 9.03 55.13 -39.46
C GLY A 135 9.87 55.94 -38.47
N SER A 136 11.18 55.98 -38.68
CA SER A 136 12.11 57.00 -38.18
C SER A 136 12.97 57.50 -39.34
#